data_AF-A0A533SLD3-F1
#
_entry.id   AF-A0A533SLD3-F1
#
_cell.length_a   1.000
_cell.length_b   1.000
_cell.length_c   1.000
_cell.angle_alpha   90.00
_cell.angle_beta   90.00
_cell.angle_gamma   90.00
#
_symmetry.space_group_name_H-M   'P 1'
#
loop_
_entity.id
_entity.type
_entity.pdbx_description
1 polymer ?
#
loop_
_entity_poly.entity_id
_entity_poly.type
_entity_poly.pdbx_seq_one_letter_code
_entity_poly.pdbx_strand_id
1 'polypeptide(L)' 'MTSETLSRSTQDYLKAIYTLTLGGHETHTQALADTLALAPASVTNMLQKLDEMQPPLVDYHQRQGVTLT' A
#
# COMPACT_ATOMS: atom_id res chain seq x y z
N MET A 1 25.64 0.44 0.40
CA MET A 1 24.21 0.22 0.08
C MET A 1 23.46 0.29 1.40
N THR A 2 22.82 1.42 1.68
CA THR A 2 22.07 1.60 2.93
C THR A 2 20.75 0.83 2.81
N SER A 3 20.63 -0.32 3.47
CA SER A 3 19.33 -0.93 3.70
C SER A 3 18.56 -0.02 4.66
N GLU A 4 17.80 0.93 4.11
CA GLU A 4 16.83 1.68 4.91
C GLU A 4 15.84 0.67 5.50
N THR A 5 15.79 0.62 6.82
CA THR A 5 14.88 -0.27 7.54
C THR A 5 13.48 0.32 7.44
N LEU A 6 12.62 -0.30 6.64
CA LEU A 6 11.21 0.10 6.53
C LEU A 6 10.53 -0.01 7.89
N SER A 7 9.67 0.97 8.20
CA SER A 7 8.83 0.91 9.39
C SER A 7 7.94 -0.34 9.36
N ARG A 8 7.54 -0.84 10.53
CA ARG A 8 6.63 -1.98 10.61
C ARG A 8 5.32 -1.72 9.87
N SER A 9 4.75 -0.52 10.02
CA SER A 9 3.55 -0.10 9.29
C SER A 9 3.74 -0.15 7.78
N THR A 10 4.88 0.31 7.26
CA THR A 10 5.20 0.22 5.83
C THR A 10 5.23 -1.23 5.37
N GLN A 11 5.92 -2.10 6.12
CA GLN A 11 6.00 -3.52 5.78
C GLN A 11 4.62 -4.20 5.79
N ASP A 12 3.77 -3.89 6.76
CA ASP A 12 2.43 -4.46 6.87
C ASP A 12 1.55 -4.06 5.67
N TYR A 13 1.64 -2.80 5.23
CA TYR A 13 0.95 -2.34 4.01
C TYR A 13 1.46 -3.05 2.76
N LEU A 14 2.78 -3.12 2.56
CA LEU A 14 3.35 -3.77 1.37
C LEU A 14 2.98 -5.25 1.30
N LYS A 15 2.99 -5.95 2.43
CA LYS A 15 2.54 -7.35 2.51
C LYS A 15 1.05 -7.50 2.21
N ALA A 16 0.21 -6.60 2.73
CA ALA A 16 -1.23 -6.64 2.47
C ALA A 16 -1.53 -6.38 0.99
N ILE A 17 -0.89 -5.37 0.38
CA ILE A 17 -1.01 -5.09 -1.05
C ILE A 17 -0.57 -6.31 -1.85
N TYR A 18 0.63 -6.84 -1.61
CA TYR A 18 1.12 -8.05 -2.27
C TYR A 18 0.13 -9.22 -2.17
N THR A 19 -0.41 -9.45 -0.98
CA THR A 19 -1.32 -10.58 -0.74
C THR A 19 -2.65 -10.42 -1.47
N LEU A 20 -3.19 -9.20 -1.52
CA LEU A 20 -4.46 -8.90 -2.17
C LEU A 20 -4.35 -8.82 -3.70
N THR A 21 -3.16 -8.55 -4.22
CA THR A 21 -2.90 -8.50 -5.68
C THR A 21 -2.44 -9.84 -6.25
N LEU A 22 -2.25 -10.87 -5.41
CA LEU A 22 -1.98 -12.26 -5.85
C LEU A 22 -3.10 -12.72 -6.79
N GLY A 23 -2.74 -12.99 -8.06
CA GLY A 23 -3.70 -13.34 -9.11
C GLY A 23 -3.82 -12.29 -10.22
N GLY A 24 -3.10 -11.17 -10.12
CA GLY A 24 -3.00 -10.17 -11.19
C GLY A 24 -4.09 -9.10 -11.16
N HIS A 25 -4.71 -8.91 -10.00
CA HIS A 25 -5.71 -7.87 -9.78
C HIS A 25 -5.12 -6.72 -8.97
N GLU A 26 -5.64 -5.51 -9.17
CA GLU A 26 -5.38 -4.38 -8.27
C GLU A 26 -6.16 -4.54 -6.96
N THR A 27 -5.70 -3.90 -5.89
CA THR A 27 -6.46 -3.81 -4.63
C THR A 27 -6.98 -2.39 -4.42
N HIS A 28 -8.00 -2.24 -3.58
CA HIS A 28 -8.62 -0.95 -3.29
C HIS A 28 -8.53 -0.60 -1.81
N THR A 29 -8.69 0.69 -1.49
CA THR A 29 -8.63 1.23 -0.14
C THR A 29 -9.50 0.47 0.86
N GLN A 30 -10.71 0.05 0.47
CA GLN A 30 -11.60 -0.67 1.38
C GLN A 30 -11.07 -2.07 1.73
N ALA A 31 -10.58 -2.84 0.75
CA ALA A 31 -10.02 -4.16 1.00
C ALA A 31 -8.78 -4.10 1.92
N LEU A 32 -7.95 -3.07 1.75
CA LEU A 32 -6.81 -2.81 2.63
C LEU A 32 -7.24 -2.39 4.04
N ALA A 33 -8.27 -1.54 4.15
CA ALA A 33 -8.82 -1.10 5.43
C ALA A 33 -9.34 -2.30 6.24
N ASP A 34 -10.07 -3.19 5.58
CA ASP A 34 -10.61 -4.41 6.19
C ASP A 34 -9.48 -5.37 6.60
N THR A 35 -8.49 -5.58 5.72
CA THR A 35 -7.34 -6.49 5.97
C THR A 35 -6.46 -6.02 7.11
N LEU A 36 -6.21 -4.72 7.20
CA LEU A 36 -5.35 -4.11 8.21
C LEU A 36 -6.11 -3.69 9.48
N ALA A 37 -7.43 -3.82 9.49
CA ALA A 37 -8.32 -3.30 10.54
C ALA A 37 -8.09 -1.80 10.83
N LEU A 38 -7.97 -1.00 9.77
CA LEU A 38 -7.72 0.44 9.83
C LEU A 38 -8.88 1.23 9.21
N ALA A 39 -9.00 2.51 9.57
CA ALA A 39 -9.95 3.39 8.92
C ALA A 39 -9.56 3.64 7.44
N PRO A 40 -10.52 3.70 6.49
CA PRO A 40 -10.23 3.97 5.07
C PRO A 40 -9.44 5.26 4.82
N ALA A 41 -9.66 6.29 5.64
CA ALA A 41 -8.90 7.54 5.58
C ALA A 41 -7.41 7.34 5.93
N SER A 42 -7.11 6.50 6.93
CA SER A 42 -5.73 6.14 7.29
C SER A 42 -5.03 5.39 6.16
N VAL A 43 -5.75 4.48 5.50
CA VAL A 43 -5.24 3.74 4.33
C VAL A 43 -4.93 4.70 3.19
N THR A 44 -5.87 5.57 2.85
CA THR A 44 -5.67 6.57 1.77
C THR A 44 -4.42 7.42 2.01
N ASN A 45 -4.26 7.94 3.23
CA ASN A 45 -3.11 8.76 3.59
C ASN A 45 -1.78 7.97 3.50
N MET A 46 -1.80 6.68 3.86
CA MET A 46 -0.60 5.85 3.77
C MET A 46 -0.27 5.51 2.31
N LEU A 47 -1.26 5.22 1.48
CA LEU A 47 -1.05 4.95 0.05
C LEU A 47 -0.43 6.16 -0.66
N GLN A 48 -0.95 7.37 -0.40
CA GLN A 48 -0.36 8.62 -0.91
C GLN A 48 1.09 8.77 -0.45
N LYS A 49 1.39 8.55 0.83
CA LYS A 49 2.76 8.62 1.34
C LYS A 49 3.71 7.63 0.66
N LEU A 50 3.25 6.40 0.38
CA LEU A 50 4.07 5.36 -0.27
C LEU A 50 4.32 5.68 -1.77
N ASP A 51 3.34 6.26 -2.43
CA ASP A 51 3.39 6.75 -3.82
C ASP A 51 4.32 7.98 -3.95
N GLU A 52 4.38 8.82 -2.92
CA GLU A 52 5.28 9.99 -2.84
C GLU A 52 6.73 9.64 -2.44
N MET A 53 7.04 8.38 -2.10
CA MET A 53 8.42 7.98 -1.77
C MET A 53 9.34 8.02 -2.99
N GLN A 54 10.66 8.04 -2.75
CA GLN A 54 11.65 8.00 -3.83
C GLN A 54 12.67 6.86 -3.60
N PRO A 55 12.63 5.78 -4.40
CA PRO A 55 11.60 5.47 -5.40
C PRO A 55 10.22 5.24 -4.77
N PRO A 56 9.12 5.45 -5.54
CA PRO A 56 7.78 5.09 -5.08
C PRO A 56 7.74 3.60 -4.78
N LEU A 57 7.00 3.21 -3.74
CA LEU A 57 6.87 1.80 -3.36
C LEU A 57 5.56 1.17 -3.84
N VAL A 58 4.60 2.02 -4.22
CA VAL A 58 3.29 1.65 -4.76
C VAL A 58 2.95 2.61 -5.89
N ASP A 59 2.10 2.17 -6.80
CA ASP A 59 1.42 3.02 -7.78
C ASP A 59 -0.03 3.16 -7.33
N TYR A 60 -0.36 4.32 -6.74
CA TYR A 60 -1.70 4.59 -6.21
C TYR A 60 -2.45 5.58 -7.08
N HIS A 61 -3.64 5.18 -7.50
CA HIS A 61 -4.54 6.04 -8.26
C HIS A 61 -5.92 6.10 -7.60
N GLN A 62 -6.39 7.32 -7.33
CA GLN A 62 -7.69 7.52 -6.70
C GLN A 62 -8.79 6.89 -7.58
N ARG A 63 -9.61 6.02 -6.97
CA ARG A 63 -10.68 5.23 -7.63
C ARG A 63 -10.21 4.13 -8.58
N GLN A 64 -8.91 4.05 -8.89
CA GLN A 64 -8.33 3.01 -9.74
C GLN A 64 -7.54 1.97 -8.93
N GLY A 65 -7.43 2.15 -7.60
CA GLY A 65 -6.79 1.15 -6.74
C GLY A 65 -5.30 1.38 -6.57
N VAL A 66 -4.59 0.33 -6.18
CA VAL A 66 -3.16 0.36 -5.88
C VAL A 66 -2.48 -0.95 -6.27
N THR A 67 -1.25 -0.82 -6.78
CA THR A 67 -0.34 -1.94 -7.07
C THR A 67 1.07 -1.65 -6.53
N LEU A 68 1.94 -2.68 -6.48
CA LEU A 68 3.35 -2.50 -6.16
C LEU A 68 4.13 -2.10 -7.41
N THR A 69 5.12 -1.21 -7.27
CA THR A 69 6.05 -0.78 -8.33
C THR A 69 7.16 -1.79 -8.60
#